data_AF-A0A933CTS4-F1
#
_entry.id   AF-A0A933CTS4-F1
#
_cell.length_a   1.000
_cell.length_b   1.000
_cell.length_c   1.000
_cell.angle_alpha   90.00
_cell.angle_beta   90.00
_cell.angle_gamma   90.00
#
_symmetry.space_group_name_H-M   'P 1'
#
loop_
_entity.id
_entity.type
_entity.pdbx_description
1 polymer ?
#
loop_
_entity_poly.entity_id
_entity_poly.type
_entity_poly.pdbx_seq_one_letter_code
_entity_poly.pdbx_strand_id
1 'polypeptide(L)'
;MSKKISRRQILGIGAAAIAGGALWAKEGQAKTHSGSAPYQSAAAQPKSQGGRSYWETTYSGGPVNVKPLPPGLPAKDYKPVVVPNGVALPFKIVDGVKIFHLIAEEVEHAFDSGLRAKCWGYNGRVNSTVIEAVEGERIRIYVTNRLPVATSVHWHGLYLPNGMDGVGGLTQPYIKAGETVKYEWTLRQHGTFMFHSHHDEMTQMGMGLIGMFVVHPRSPSSDYHVDRDFSLMISEWSIEAGTSRPNTLEMNDFNVLTINGKAFPSTAPLVCKTGDKVRIRLGNLGATDHHPMHIHGHHFRITATDGEDIPLSAQWPETTVLVAVGQTRTVEFIADAPGDWAFHCHMTHHVMNQMGHEFPNMVGMKPGDLDEKLRPLLPAYMTMGHTGMDMGKMAEVMPYPRNTISMKGATGPFGDYISMGGLFTIVKVRDRLKSYDQDPGWYEHPPGTVALKPNDADLSRDGIAVNERGGHSGKSMKH
;
A
#
# COMPACT_ATOMS: atom_id res chain seq x y z
N MET A 1 7.99 22.49 -42.04
CA MET A 1 9.14 21.97 -42.81
C MET A 1 9.49 20.58 -42.29
N SER A 2 9.16 19.55 -43.08
CA SER A 2 9.51 18.16 -42.79
C SER A 2 10.94 17.89 -43.27
N LYS A 3 11.79 17.29 -42.42
CA LYS A 3 13.02 16.64 -42.88
C LYS A 3 12.99 15.17 -42.44
N LYS A 4 12.69 14.31 -43.42
CA LYS A 4 12.82 12.86 -43.37
C LYS A 4 14.30 12.48 -43.20
N ILE A 5 14.60 11.63 -42.22
CA ILE A 5 15.88 10.93 -42.10
C ILE A 5 15.90 9.80 -43.14
N SER A 6 16.98 9.71 -43.93
CA SER A 6 17.12 8.72 -45.01
C SER A 6 17.84 7.45 -44.54
N ARG A 7 17.55 6.32 -45.21
CA ARG A 7 17.95 4.92 -44.94
C ARG A 7 19.48 4.62 -44.94
N ARG A 8 20.36 5.62 -44.81
CA ARG A 8 21.84 5.43 -44.82
C ARG A 8 22.54 5.63 -43.47
N GLN A 9 21.82 5.89 -42.39
CA GLN A 9 22.41 6.01 -41.04
C GLN A 9 22.23 4.77 -40.15
N ILE A 10 21.64 3.70 -40.67
CA ILE A 10 21.56 2.40 -40.00
C ILE A 10 22.41 1.44 -40.83
N LEU A 11 23.70 1.31 -40.50
CA LEU A 11 24.63 0.21 -40.83
C LEU A 11 26.06 0.73 -40.62
N GLY A 12 26.52 0.68 -39.38
CA GLY A 12 27.87 1.10 -39.03
C GLY A 12 28.12 0.86 -37.56
N ILE A 13 28.32 -0.42 -37.20
CA ILE A 13 29.27 -0.95 -36.20
C ILE A 13 28.98 -2.46 -36.16
N GLY A 14 29.67 -3.18 -37.03
CA GLY A 14 29.73 -4.63 -37.09
C GLY A 14 31.06 -5.00 -37.75
N ALA A 15 31.73 -5.99 -37.15
CA ALA A 15 33.00 -6.60 -37.58
C ALA A 15 34.30 -5.82 -37.29
N ALA A 16 34.89 -6.08 -36.11
CA ALA A 16 36.33 -6.23 -35.99
C ALA A 16 36.60 -7.69 -35.61
N ALA A 17 37.21 -8.43 -36.56
CA ALA A 17 37.55 -9.83 -36.41
C ALA A 17 39.01 -10.05 -36.85
N ILE A 18 39.76 -10.70 -35.95
CA ILE A 18 40.81 -11.72 -36.21
C ILE A 18 42.20 -11.24 -36.65
N ALA A 19 43.17 -11.43 -35.75
CA ALA A 19 44.43 -12.14 -36.04
C ALA A 19 45.11 -12.57 -34.73
N GLY A 20 45.57 -13.83 -34.63
CA GLY A 20 46.52 -14.26 -33.60
C GLY A 20 46.25 -15.66 -33.04
N GLY A 21 46.86 -16.68 -33.64
CA GLY A 21 46.63 -18.08 -33.33
C GLY A 21 47.48 -18.68 -32.20
N ALA A 22 46.91 -19.78 -31.69
CA ALA A 22 47.54 -21.02 -31.22
C ALA A 22 48.10 -21.14 -29.80
N LEU A 23 47.82 -22.34 -29.25
CA LEU A 23 48.62 -23.15 -28.31
C LEU A 23 48.37 -23.00 -26.79
N TRP A 24 47.43 -23.78 -26.24
CA TRP A 24 47.70 -25.08 -25.57
C TRP A 24 46.39 -25.73 -25.08
N ALA A 25 46.15 -26.96 -25.51
CA ALA A 25 45.14 -27.85 -24.97
C ALA A 25 45.65 -28.52 -23.69
N LYS A 26 44.80 -28.63 -22.66
CA LYS A 26 44.74 -29.82 -21.82
C LYS A 26 43.30 -30.08 -21.40
N GLU A 27 42.87 -31.30 -21.70
CA GLU A 27 41.59 -31.89 -21.31
C GLU A 27 41.36 -31.76 -19.80
N GLY A 28 40.23 -31.18 -19.44
CA GLY A 28 39.61 -31.32 -18.13
C GLY A 28 38.21 -31.87 -18.34
N GLN A 29 38.03 -33.16 -18.06
CA GLN A 29 36.72 -33.83 -18.06
C GLN A 29 35.73 -33.01 -17.23
N ALA A 30 34.65 -32.56 -17.86
CA ALA A 30 33.50 -32.00 -17.17
C ALA A 30 32.84 -33.11 -16.33
N LYS A 31 33.17 -33.16 -15.03
CA LYS A 31 32.38 -33.90 -14.06
C LYS A 31 31.08 -33.13 -13.84
N THR A 32 29.99 -33.72 -14.31
CA THR A 32 28.64 -33.42 -13.85
C THR A 32 28.57 -33.70 -12.34
N HIS A 33 28.61 -32.66 -11.51
CA HIS A 33 28.25 -32.78 -10.10
C HIS A 33 26.72 -32.76 -9.97
N SER A 34 26.09 -33.91 -10.25
CA SER A 34 24.79 -34.24 -9.69
C SER A 34 25.00 -34.72 -8.26
N GLY A 35 24.65 -33.88 -7.29
CA GLY A 35 24.72 -34.24 -5.87
C GLY A 35 24.86 -33.05 -4.94
N SER A 36 23.82 -32.23 -4.80
CA SER A 36 23.67 -31.42 -3.59
C SER A 36 23.29 -32.37 -2.45
N ALA A 37 24.24 -32.65 -1.56
CA ALA A 37 23.94 -33.32 -0.31
C ALA A 37 22.95 -32.46 0.51
N PRO A 38 21.94 -33.05 1.19
CA PRO A 38 21.06 -32.30 2.06
C PRO A 38 21.88 -31.69 3.21
N TYR A 39 21.69 -30.39 3.44
CA TYR A 39 22.27 -29.67 4.57
C TYR A 39 21.81 -30.32 5.88
N GLN A 40 22.75 -30.88 6.65
CA GLN A 40 22.48 -31.39 7.98
C GLN A 40 22.53 -30.24 8.98
N SER A 41 21.39 -29.85 9.55
CA SER A 41 21.35 -28.84 10.61
C SER A 41 22.01 -29.40 11.89
N ALA A 42 23.09 -28.78 12.35
CA ALA A 42 23.62 -29.05 13.68
C ALA A 42 22.68 -28.44 14.74
N ALA A 43 21.88 -29.28 15.39
CA ALA A 43 21.04 -28.84 16.51
C ALA A 43 21.91 -28.68 17.77
N ALA A 44 22.36 -27.46 18.06
CA ALA A 44 22.93 -27.14 19.37
C ALA A 44 21.79 -27.02 20.41
N GLN A 45 21.83 -27.85 21.45
CA GLN A 45 20.93 -27.77 22.60
C GLN A 45 21.26 -26.52 23.44
N PRO A 46 20.33 -25.58 23.66
CA PRO A 46 20.60 -24.44 24.53
C PRO A 46 20.66 -24.89 25.99
N LYS A 47 21.74 -24.55 26.69
CA LYS A 47 21.87 -24.72 28.14
C LYS A 47 20.83 -23.82 28.83
N SER A 48 20.06 -24.39 29.75
CA SER A 48 19.08 -23.66 30.56
C SER A 48 19.78 -22.59 31.42
N GLN A 49 19.55 -21.31 31.13
CA GLN A 49 19.87 -20.24 32.08
C GLN A 49 18.65 -19.99 32.95
N GLY A 50 18.77 -20.30 34.23
CA GLY A 50 17.72 -20.08 35.21
C GLY A 50 17.57 -18.60 35.59
N GLY A 51 16.34 -18.23 35.94
CA GLY A 51 16.05 -17.17 36.93
C GLY A 51 15.90 -15.73 36.44
N ARG A 52 16.04 -15.41 35.14
CA ARG A 52 15.70 -14.08 34.60
C ARG A 52 14.40 -14.13 33.83
N SER A 53 13.59 -13.06 33.90
CA SER A 53 12.37 -12.97 33.08
C SER A 53 12.81 -13.04 31.60
N TYR A 54 12.08 -13.80 30.79
CA TYR A 54 12.49 -14.16 29.43
C TYR A 54 12.84 -12.95 28.54
N TRP A 55 12.23 -11.79 28.83
CA TRP A 55 12.40 -10.53 28.12
C TRP A 55 13.66 -9.75 28.49
N GLU A 56 14.32 -10.07 29.61
CA GLU A 56 15.49 -9.31 30.10
C GLU A 56 16.83 -9.71 29.45
N THR A 57 16.86 -10.70 28.54
CA THR A 57 18.15 -11.25 28.07
C THR A 57 18.43 -11.16 26.57
N THR A 58 17.43 -11.01 25.67
CA THR A 58 17.73 -10.66 24.27
C THR A 58 16.61 -9.86 23.60
N TYR A 59 16.96 -8.80 22.86
CA TYR A 59 16.08 -8.12 21.89
C TYR A 59 15.80 -8.99 20.63
N SER A 60 15.99 -10.31 20.73
CA SER A 60 15.91 -11.28 19.61
C SER A 60 14.92 -12.41 19.89
N GLY A 61 14.00 -12.18 20.84
CA GLY A 61 12.91 -13.09 21.17
C GLY A 61 13.31 -14.39 21.86
N GLY A 62 14.54 -14.50 22.39
CA GLY A 62 15.03 -15.65 23.18
C GLY A 62 15.42 -16.91 22.37
N PRO A 63 15.33 -18.14 22.93
CA PRO A 63 15.63 -19.41 22.25
C PRO A 63 14.62 -19.81 21.16
N VAL A 64 15.12 -20.30 20.03
CA VAL A 64 14.32 -20.66 18.83
C VAL A 64 13.46 -21.93 18.98
N ASN A 65 13.79 -22.80 19.93
CA ASN A 65 13.12 -24.10 20.16
C ASN A 65 12.21 -24.05 21.39
N VAL A 66 11.18 -23.21 21.34
CA VAL A 66 10.13 -23.18 22.37
C VAL A 66 9.08 -24.27 22.10
N LYS A 67 8.52 -24.83 23.18
CA LYS A 67 7.39 -25.76 23.07
C LYS A 67 6.17 -25.00 22.54
N PRO A 68 5.54 -25.44 21.45
CA PRO A 68 4.40 -24.73 20.89
C PRO A 68 3.16 -24.87 21.78
N LEU A 69 2.37 -23.79 21.81
CA LEU A 69 1.04 -23.74 22.39
C LEU A 69 -0.01 -24.14 21.35
N PRO A 70 -1.22 -24.54 21.79
CA PRO A 70 -2.33 -24.83 20.88
C PRO A 70 -2.63 -23.65 19.95
N PRO A 71 -2.93 -23.92 18.65
CA PRO A 71 -3.32 -22.86 17.72
C PRO A 71 -4.56 -22.10 18.19
N GLY A 72 -4.50 -20.77 18.11
CA GLY A 72 -5.64 -19.90 18.40
C GLY A 72 -6.62 -19.83 17.22
N LEU A 73 -7.90 -19.66 17.53
CA LEU A 73 -9.00 -19.60 16.57
C LEU A 73 -9.58 -18.18 16.46
N PRO A 74 -9.88 -17.71 15.23
CA PRO A 74 -10.48 -16.40 15.00
C PRO A 74 -11.85 -16.31 15.70
N ALA A 75 -12.15 -15.12 16.24
CA ALA A 75 -13.38 -14.80 16.97
C ALA A 75 -13.62 -15.62 18.26
N LYS A 76 -12.64 -16.43 18.67
CA LYS A 76 -12.63 -17.15 19.96
C LYS A 76 -11.46 -16.71 20.82
N ASP A 77 -10.25 -16.82 20.27
CA ASP A 77 -9.01 -16.53 20.99
C ASP A 77 -8.44 -15.14 20.64
N TYR A 78 -8.85 -14.58 19.49
CA TYR A 78 -8.46 -13.24 19.04
C TYR A 78 -9.53 -12.61 18.15
N LYS A 79 -9.49 -11.27 18.02
CA LYS A 79 -10.30 -10.50 17.09
C LYS A 79 -9.62 -10.52 15.71
N PRO A 80 -10.25 -11.09 14.66
CA PRO A 80 -9.65 -11.09 13.32
C PRO A 80 -9.54 -9.68 12.76
N VAL A 81 -8.49 -9.40 12.01
CA VAL A 81 -8.36 -8.13 11.31
C VAL A 81 -9.32 -8.05 10.12
N VAL A 82 -9.87 -6.88 9.90
CA VAL A 82 -10.57 -6.51 8.68
C VAL A 82 -9.53 -6.09 7.66
N VAL A 83 -9.58 -6.67 6.46
CA VAL A 83 -8.65 -6.37 5.36
C VAL A 83 -9.44 -5.72 4.22
N PRO A 84 -9.59 -4.39 4.18
CA PRO A 84 -10.30 -3.70 3.10
C PRO A 84 -9.74 -4.11 1.74
N ASN A 85 -10.62 -4.47 0.79
CA ASN A 85 -10.27 -4.98 -0.54
C ASN A 85 -9.40 -6.26 -0.57
N GLY A 86 -9.15 -6.91 0.57
CA GLY A 86 -8.22 -8.03 0.70
C GLY A 86 -8.79 -9.20 1.48
N VAL A 87 -7.90 -10.05 2.00
CA VAL A 87 -8.30 -11.23 2.77
C VAL A 87 -7.22 -11.65 3.77
N ALA A 88 -7.64 -12.20 4.90
CA ALA A 88 -6.79 -13.04 5.74
C ALA A 88 -6.67 -14.42 5.10
N LEU A 89 -5.44 -14.91 4.92
CA LEU A 89 -5.15 -16.18 4.27
C LEU A 89 -5.79 -17.33 5.09
N PRO A 90 -6.56 -18.23 4.45
CA PRO A 90 -7.18 -19.33 5.15
C PRO A 90 -6.12 -20.31 5.65
N PHE A 91 -6.44 -20.99 6.75
CA PHE A 91 -5.56 -21.99 7.36
C PHE A 91 -6.29 -23.28 7.69
N LYS A 92 -5.52 -24.34 7.95
CA LYS A 92 -5.98 -25.59 8.54
C LYS A 92 -5.17 -25.90 9.78
N ILE A 93 -5.74 -26.62 10.73
CA ILE A 93 -5.00 -27.15 11.88
C ILE A 93 -4.80 -28.64 11.67
N VAL A 94 -3.54 -29.08 11.68
CA VAL A 94 -3.16 -30.50 11.61
C VAL A 94 -2.11 -30.76 12.67
N ASP A 95 -2.34 -31.75 13.53
CA ASP A 95 -1.42 -32.16 14.61
C ASP A 95 -0.93 -30.99 15.50
N GLY A 96 -1.84 -30.05 15.80
CA GLY A 96 -1.53 -28.88 16.63
C GLY A 96 -0.70 -27.79 15.92
N VAL A 97 -0.54 -27.87 14.60
CA VAL A 97 0.15 -26.85 13.78
C VAL A 97 -0.86 -26.10 12.93
N LYS A 98 -0.77 -24.76 12.90
CA LYS A 98 -1.56 -23.91 12.00
C LYS A 98 -0.86 -23.83 10.63
N ILE A 99 -1.53 -24.33 9.60
CA ILE A 99 -0.97 -24.52 8.25
C ILE A 99 -1.58 -23.53 7.27
N PHE A 100 -0.71 -22.82 6.55
CA PHE A 100 -1.05 -21.90 5.47
C PHE A 100 -0.47 -22.37 4.13
N HIS A 101 -1.09 -21.95 3.03
CA HIS A 101 -0.58 -22.14 1.68
C HIS A 101 -0.51 -20.80 0.95
N LEU A 102 0.70 -20.28 0.80
CA LEU A 102 1.00 -19.05 0.11
C LEU A 102 1.44 -19.37 -1.33
N ILE A 103 0.87 -18.71 -2.32
CA ILE A 103 1.14 -18.99 -3.73
C ILE A 103 1.59 -17.70 -4.42
N ALA A 104 2.86 -17.62 -4.83
CA ALA A 104 3.33 -16.51 -5.65
C ALA A 104 2.96 -16.75 -7.12
N GLU A 105 2.20 -15.83 -7.74
CA GLU A 105 1.73 -15.99 -9.11
C GLU A 105 1.53 -14.65 -9.83
N GLU A 106 1.42 -14.69 -11.18
CA GLU A 106 1.03 -13.52 -11.96
C GLU A 106 -0.48 -13.23 -11.75
N VAL A 107 -0.83 -11.96 -11.60
CA VAL A 107 -2.20 -11.49 -11.31
C VAL A 107 -2.57 -10.35 -12.25
N GLU A 108 -3.69 -10.48 -12.96
CA GLU A 108 -4.33 -9.37 -13.68
C GLU A 108 -5.07 -8.50 -12.67
N HIS A 109 -4.37 -7.48 -12.16
CA HIS A 109 -4.84 -6.65 -11.07
C HIS A 109 -5.51 -5.38 -11.57
N ALA A 110 -6.56 -4.94 -10.90
CA ALA A 110 -7.22 -3.67 -11.17
C ALA A 110 -6.95 -2.72 -10.00
N PHE A 111 -6.27 -1.62 -10.24
CA PHE A 111 -6.02 -0.57 -9.25
C PHE A 111 -7.27 0.26 -9.00
N ASP A 112 -7.97 0.57 -10.09
CA ASP A 112 -9.28 1.19 -10.16
C ASP A 112 -10.03 0.65 -11.39
N SER A 113 -11.29 1.03 -11.59
CA SER A 113 -12.07 0.77 -12.80
C SER A 113 -11.35 1.14 -14.10
N GLY A 114 -10.54 2.21 -14.09
CA GLY A 114 -9.85 2.72 -15.27
C GLY A 114 -8.46 2.09 -15.54
N LEU A 115 -7.81 1.51 -14.54
CA LEU A 115 -6.43 1.02 -14.65
C LEU A 115 -6.28 -0.43 -14.18
N ARG A 116 -5.76 -1.26 -15.08
CA ARG A 116 -5.37 -2.64 -14.82
C ARG A 116 -3.91 -2.85 -15.19
N ALA A 117 -3.21 -3.70 -14.46
CA ALA A 117 -1.89 -4.15 -14.84
C ALA A 117 -1.67 -5.62 -14.51
N LYS A 118 -0.76 -6.24 -15.25
CA LYS A 118 -0.24 -7.56 -14.96
C LYS A 118 0.83 -7.44 -13.89
N CYS A 119 0.42 -7.67 -12.65
CA CYS A 119 1.22 -7.64 -11.44
C CYS A 119 1.61 -9.07 -11.03
N TRP A 120 2.41 -9.18 -9.98
CA TRP A 120 2.60 -10.41 -9.22
C TRP A 120 1.93 -10.27 -7.86
N GLY A 121 1.53 -11.39 -7.30
CA GLY A 121 0.78 -11.37 -6.04
C GLY A 121 0.79 -12.72 -5.34
N TYR A 122 0.23 -12.70 -4.14
CA TYR A 122 0.04 -13.90 -3.34
C TYR A 122 -1.42 -14.34 -3.38
N ASN A 123 -1.66 -15.58 -3.79
CA ASN A 123 -2.99 -16.22 -3.84
C ASN A 123 -3.99 -15.40 -4.68
N GLY A 124 -3.57 -14.95 -5.86
CA GLY A 124 -4.37 -14.14 -6.78
C GLY A 124 -4.61 -12.70 -6.33
N ARG A 125 -3.84 -12.17 -5.38
CA ARG A 125 -4.01 -10.83 -4.82
C ARG A 125 -2.72 -10.04 -4.75
N VAL A 126 -2.83 -8.73 -4.98
CA VAL A 126 -1.72 -7.78 -4.95
C VAL A 126 -1.82 -6.94 -3.68
N ASN A 127 -0.78 -7.01 -2.83
CA ASN A 127 -0.58 -6.22 -1.61
C ASN A 127 -1.71 -6.34 -0.55
N SER A 128 -2.68 -7.24 -0.73
CA SER A 128 -3.90 -7.32 0.09
C SER A 128 -4.08 -8.69 0.77
N THR A 129 -2.98 -9.40 0.99
CA THR A 129 -2.95 -10.72 1.66
C THR A 129 -2.37 -10.56 3.05
N VAL A 130 -3.11 -11.05 4.06
CA VAL A 130 -2.69 -11.02 5.47
C VAL A 130 -2.54 -12.44 6.01
N ILE A 131 -1.49 -12.74 6.75
CA ILE A 131 -1.38 -13.96 7.56
C ILE A 131 -1.69 -13.60 9.01
N GLU A 132 -2.62 -14.31 9.64
CA GLU A 132 -2.99 -14.10 11.04
C GLU A 132 -2.69 -15.32 11.91
N ALA A 133 -1.99 -15.08 13.00
CA ALA A 133 -1.59 -16.11 13.94
C ALA A 133 -1.67 -15.60 15.40
N VAL A 134 -1.46 -16.49 16.35
CA VAL A 134 -1.40 -16.15 17.79
C VAL A 134 -0.02 -16.50 18.35
N GLU A 135 0.52 -15.61 19.17
CA GLU A 135 1.78 -15.82 19.89
C GLU A 135 1.84 -17.21 20.56
N GLY A 136 3.00 -17.84 20.45
CA GLY A 136 3.29 -19.16 21.02
C GLY A 136 2.82 -20.34 20.15
N GLU A 137 2.03 -20.14 19.10
CA GLU A 137 1.59 -21.26 18.26
C GLU A 137 2.65 -21.69 17.24
N ARG A 138 2.64 -22.97 16.87
CA ARG A 138 3.43 -23.49 15.75
C ARG A 138 2.71 -23.18 14.45
N ILE A 139 3.42 -22.52 13.53
CA ILE A 139 2.93 -22.29 12.18
C ILE A 139 3.75 -23.08 11.15
N ARG A 140 3.09 -23.44 10.06
CA ARG A 140 3.71 -24.02 8.86
C ARG A 140 3.16 -23.32 7.64
N ILE A 141 4.04 -22.79 6.80
CA ILE A 141 3.67 -22.11 5.57
C ILE A 141 4.30 -22.84 4.41
N TYR A 142 3.48 -23.39 3.53
CA TYR A 142 3.93 -23.87 2.23
C TYR A 142 3.89 -22.71 1.25
N VAL A 143 5.03 -22.40 0.64
CA VAL A 143 5.13 -21.38 -0.41
C VAL A 143 5.30 -22.08 -1.74
N THR A 144 4.31 -21.98 -2.62
CA THR A 144 4.38 -22.47 -4.01
C THR A 144 4.73 -21.31 -4.94
N ASN A 145 5.77 -21.48 -5.74
CA ASN A 145 6.15 -20.53 -6.76
C ASN A 145 5.53 -20.91 -8.11
N ARG A 146 4.57 -20.12 -8.60
CA ARG A 146 4.00 -20.25 -9.96
C ARG A 146 4.51 -19.18 -10.92
N LEU A 147 5.49 -18.37 -10.51
CA LEU A 147 6.15 -17.42 -11.37
C LEU A 147 7.10 -18.13 -12.34
N PRO A 148 7.42 -17.50 -13.49
CA PRO A 148 8.40 -18.05 -14.44
C PRO A 148 9.85 -17.96 -13.95
N VAL A 149 10.10 -17.25 -12.84
CA VAL A 149 11.43 -17.02 -12.26
C VAL A 149 11.50 -17.55 -10.83
N ALA A 150 12.70 -17.67 -10.28
CA ALA A 150 12.89 -18.03 -8.89
C ALA A 150 12.33 -16.96 -7.94
N THR A 151 11.99 -17.35 -6.71
CA THR A 151 11.53 -16.44 -5.66
C THR A 151 12.02 -16.93 -4.30
N SER A 152 11.77 -16.15 -3.26
CA SER A 152 11.85 -16.55 -1.85
C SER A 152 10.88 -15.68 -1.06
N VAL A 153 10.68 -15.93 0.24
CA VAL A 153 9.80 -15.10 1.07
C VAL A 153 10.47 -14.82 2.40
N HIS A 154 10.76 -13.55 2.66
CA HIS A 154 11.23 -13.07 3.95
C HIS A 154 10.06 -12.65 4.84
N TRP A 155 10.19 -12.94 6.14
CA TRP A 155 9.16 -12.71 7.15
C TRP A 155 9.56 -11.52 8.02
N HIS A 156 9.40 -10.33 7.43
CA HIS A 156 9.89 -9.06 7.93
C HIS A 156 9.46 -8.78 9.39
N GLY A 157 10.45 -8.71 10.28
CA GLY A 157 10.27 -8.40 11.70
C GLY A 157 10.01 -9.61 12.61
N LEU A 158 9.84 -10.82 12.06
CA LEU A 158 9.58 -12.01 12.88
C LEU A 158 10.88 -12.67 13.37
N TYR A 159 10.88 -13.09 14.64
CA TYR A 159 11.91 -13.92 15.20
C TYR A 159 11.71 -15.38 14.80
N LEU A 160 12.63 -15.90 14.01
CA LEU A 160 12.57 -17.24 13.42
C LEU A 160 13.95 -17.93 13.43
N PRO A 161 14.02 -19.26 13.24
CA PRO A 161 15.28 -19.93 12.98
C PRO A 161 15.92 -19.39 11.70
N ASN A 162 17.23 -19.10 11.71
CA ASN A 162 17.93 -18.48 10.59
C ASN A 162 17.65 -19.16 9.23
N GLY A 163 17.59 -20.49 9.16
CA GLY A 163 17.28 -21.21 7.92
C GLY A 163 15.84 -21.10 7.40
N MET A 164 14.96 -20.37 8.08
CA MET A 164 13.57 -20.08 7.68
C MET A 164 13.39 -18.61 7.30
N ASP A 165 14.48 -17.84 7.22
CA ASP A 165 14.44 -16.38 7.08
C ASP A 165 14.08 -15.89 5.68
N GLY A 166 14.23 -16.72 4.65
CA GLY A 166 13.76 -16.35 3.30
C GLY A 166 14.77 -15.64 2.41
N VAL A 167 15.98 -15.33 2.89
CA VAL A 167 17.02 -14.68 2.08
C VAL A 167 17.69 -15.73 1.19
N GLY A 168 17.27 -15.77 -0.07
CA GLY A 168 17.76 -16.75 -1.04
C GLY A 168 19.27 -16.63 -1.28
N GLY A 169 19.98 -17.75 -1.25
CA GLY A 169 21.43 -17.83 -1.35
C GLY A 169 22.20 -17.59 -0.04
N LEU A 170 21.57 -16.98 0.96
CA LEU A 170 22.17 -16.75 2.29
C LEU A 170 21.66 -17.74 3.32
N THR A 171 20.34 -17.73 3.57
CA THR A 171 19.72 -18.53 4.63
C THR A 171 19.00 -19.76 4.11
N GLN A 172 18.68 -19.77 2.81
CA GLN A 172 18.09 -20.93 2.13
C GLN A 172 18.37 -20.91 0.62
N PRO A 173 18.18 -22.03 -0.10
CA PRO A 173 18.09 -22.02 -1.55
C PRO A 173 16.87 -21.21 -2.05
N TYR A 174 16.94 -20.71 -3.29
CA TYR A 174 15.79 -20.12 -3.95
C TYR A 174 14.68 -21.16 -4.19
N ILE A 175 13.43 -20.71 -4.16
CA ILE A 175 12.26 -21.49 -4.58
C ILE A 175 12.17 -21.36 -6.11
N LYS A 176 12.52 -22.40 -6.85
CA LYS A 176 12.47 -22.35 -8.33
C LYS A 176 11.02 -22.32 -8.82
N ALA A 177 10.85 -21.95 -10.09
CA ALA A 177 9.55 -22.00 -10.75
C ALA A 177 8.94 -23.41 -10.64
N GLY A 178 7.67 -23.50 -10.20
CA GLY A 178 6.93 -24.74 -9.97
C GLY A 178 7.22 -25.44 -8.64
N GLU A 179 8.23 -25.01 -7.87
CA GLU A 179 8.57 -25.64 -6.59
C GLU A 179 7.65 -25.19 -5.45
N THR A 180 7.57 -26.03 -4.42
CA THR A 180 6.94 -25.68 -3.14
C THR A 180 7.93 -25.91 -2.02
N VAL A 181 8.17 -24.88 -1.20
CA VAL A 181 9.08 -24.93 -0.04
C VAL A 181 8.29 -24.73 1.24
N LYS A 182 8.73 -25.39 2.31
CA LYS A 182 8.11 -25.33 3.64
C LYS A 182 8.89 -24.41 4.56
N TYR A 183 8.20 -23.45 5.16
CA TYR A 183 8.66 -22.71 6.33
C TYR A 183 7.90 -23.19 7.56
N GLU A 184 8.59 -23.38 8.68
CA GLU A 184 7.93 -23.88 9.90
C GLU A 184 8.68 -23.45 11.16
N TRP A 185 8.00 -22.73 12.04
CA TRP A 185 8.55 -22.29 13.32
C TRP A 185 7.44 -22.02 14.35
N THR A 186 7.84 -21.68 15.58
CA THR A 186 6.90 -21.26 16.64
C THR A 186 7.02 -19.76 16.81
N LEU A 187 5.89 -19.06 16.82
CA LEU A 187 5.86 -17.60 17.03
C LEU A 187 6.15 -17.28 18.50
N ARG A 188 6.99 -16.28 18.75
CA ARG A 188 7.49 -15.94 20.11
C ARG A 188 7.28 -14.48 20.49
N GLN A 189 6.61 -13.75 19.61
CA GLN A 189 6.27 -12.34 19.75
C GLN A 189 4.85 -12.14 19.24
N HIS A 190 4.28 -10.98 19.53
CA HIS A 190 3.05 -10.49 18.90
C HIS A 190 3.28 -9.09 18.32
N GLY A 191 2.38 -8.64 17.45
CA GLY A 191 2.48 -7.33 16.81
C GLY A 191 2.06 -7.33 15.34
N THR A 192 2.40 -6.23 14.68
CA THR A 192 2.15 -5.99 13.26
C THR A 192 3.45 -6.10 12.48
N PHE A 193 3.53 -7.10 11.61
CA PHE A 193 4.70 -7.43 10.80
C PHE A 193 4.31 -7.50 9.33
N MET A 194 5.27 -7.83 8.47
CA MET A 194 5.06 -7.93 7.03
C MET A 194 5.75 -9.19 6.48
N PHE A 195 5.48 -9.53 5.24
CA PHE A 195 6.25 -10.51 4.49
C PHE A 195 6.36 -10.05 3.04
N HIS A 196 7.46 -10.41 2.40
CA HIS A 196 7.72 -10.02 1.02
C HIS A 196 8.66 -10.99 0.32
N SER A 197 8.68 -10.93 -1.01
CA SER A 197 9.75 -11.60 -1.74
C SER A 197 11.12 -11.05 -1.35
N HIS A 198 12.11 -11.93 -1.23
CA HIS A 198 13.50 -11.57 -0.99
C HIS A 198 14.43 -12.08 -2.10
N HIS A 199 13.88 -12.18 -3.32
CA HIS A 199 14.63 -12.47 -4.56
C HIS A 199 14.32 -11.39 -5.58
N ASP A 200 15.34 -10.79 -6.19
CA ASP A 200 15.20 -9.68 -7.15
C ASP A 200 14.20 -8.62 -6.63
N GLU A 201 14.45 -8.13 -5.42
CA GLU A 201 13.47 -7.40 -4.60
C GLU A 201 12.84 -6.22 -5.33
N MET A 202 13.66 -5.42 -6.03
CA MET A 202 13.17 -4.31 -6.86
C MET A 202 12.07 -4.76 -7.82
N THR A 203 12.30 -5.85 -8.54
CA THR A 203 11.31 -6.39 -9.49
C THR A 203 10.14 -7.02 -8.74
N GLN A 204 10.39 -7.92 -7.78
CA GLN A 204 9.33 -8.75 -7.22
C GLN A 204 8.41 -7.98 -6.28
N MET A 205 8.96 -7.09 -5.45
CA MET A 205 8.18 -6.20 -4.60
C MET A 205 7.49 -5.12 -5.44
N GLY A 206 8.20 -4.52 -6.41
CA GLY A 206 7.62 -3.55 -7.35
C GLY A 206 6.53 -4.13 -8.25
N MET A 207 6.48 -5.46 -8.41
CA MET A 207 5.38 -6.17 -9.07
C MET A 207 4.24 -6.54 -8.12
N GLY A 208 4.42 -6.50 -6.79
CA GLY A 208 3.35 -6.70 -5.80
C GLY A 208 3.49 -7.89 -4.85
N LEU A 209 4.66 -8.54 -4.78
CA LEU A 209 4.91 -9.64 -3.83
C LEU A 209 5.22 -9.14 -2.41
N ILE A 210 4.23 -8.50 -1.79
CA ILE A 210 4.25 -8.04 -0.40
C ILE A 210 2.92 -8.35 0.31
N GLY A 211 2.94 -8.45 1.63
CA GLY A 211 1.75 -8.68 2.45
C GLY A 211 1.98 -8.40 3.94
N MET A 212 0.90 -8.44 4.73
CA MET A 212 0.95 -8.18 6.18
C MET A 212 0.97 -9.49 6.96
N PHE A 213 1.65 -9.51 8.09
CA PHE A 213 1.63 -10.62 9.04
C PHE A 213 1.23 -10.08 10.41
N VAL A 214 0.07 -10.48 10.92
CA VAL A 214 -0.42 -10.06 12.23
C VAL A 214 -0.32 -11.23 13.20
N VAL A 215 0.41 -11.03 14.29
CA VAL A 215 0.48 -12.00 15.39
C VAL A 215 -0.25 -11.41 16.59
N HIS A 216 -1.35 -12.02 16.98
CA HIS A 216 -2.14 -11.59 18.13
C HIS A 216 -1.49 -12.07 19.44
N PRO A 217 -1.52 -11.27 20.52
CA PRO A 217 -0.99 -11.68 21.82
C PRO A 217 -1.76 -12.88 22.36
N ARG A 218 -1.05 -13.79 23.02
CA ARG A 218 -1.68 -14.97 23.64
C ARG A 218 -2.57 -14.60 24.83
N SER A 219 -2.16 -13.59 25.57
CA SER A 219 -2.81 -13.14 26.79
C SER A 219 -2.94 -11.62 26.76
N PRO A 220 -3.85 -11.09 25.93
CA PRO A 220 -4.06 -9.65 25.82
C PRO A 220 -4.49 -9.05 27.15
N SER A 221 -3.97 -7.86 27.47
CA SER A 221 -4.55 -7.03 28.53
C SER A 221 -5.96 -6.56 28.12
N SER A 222 -6.73 -6.07 29.09
CA SER A 222 -8.02 -5.41 28.79
C SER A 222 -7.87 -4.27 27.80
N ASP A 223 -6.74 -3.55 27.88
CA ASP A 223 -6.47 -2.38 27.04
C ASP A 223 -6.14 -2.77 25.60
N TYR A 224 -5.75 -4.02 25.33
CA TYR A 224 -5.49 -4.50 23.97
C TYR A 224 -6.77 -4.71 23.16
N HIS A 225 -7.93 -4.86 23.82
CA HIS A 225 -9.22 -5.07 23.15
C HIS A 225 -9.58 -3.90 22.24
N VAL A 226 -10.11 -4.21 21.06
CA VAL A 226 -10.63 -3.25 20.08
C VAL A 226 -11.88 -3.82 19.40
N ASP A 227 -12.81 -2.94 19.03
CA ASP A 227 -14.06 -3.31 18.35
C ASP A 227 -13.84 -3.51 16.84
N ARG A 228 -12.91 -2.74 16.28
CA ARG A 228 -12.48 -2.80 14.87
C ARG A 228 -10.96 -2.83 14.80
N ASP A 229 -10.41 -3.76 14.03
CA ASP A 229 -8.97 -3.88 13.79
C ASP A 229 -8.75 -3.96 12.28
N PHE A 230 -8.18 -2.93 11.66
CA PHE A 230 -7.98 -2.84 10.21
C PHE A 230 -6.52 -3.07 9.84
N SER A 231 -6.25 -3.85 8.79
CA SER A 231 -4.91 -4.05 8.24
C SER A 231 -4.77 -3.43 6.86
N LEU A 232 -3.87 -2.46 6.73
CA LEU A 232 -3.64 -1.67 5.53
C LEU A 232 -2.15 -1.73 5.13
N MET A 233 -1.89 -2.31 3.97
CA MET A 233 -0.61 -2.26 3.28
C MET A 233 -0.59 -1.06 2.33
N ILE A 234 0.37 -0.17 2.52
CA ILE A 234 0.59 0.99 1.66
C ILE A 234 1.66 0.65 0.63
N SER A 235 1.46 1.10 -0.61
CA SER A 235 2.41 0.87 -1.69
C SER A 235 2.28 1.88 -2.81
N GLU A 236 3.33 1.99 -3.60
CA GLU A 236 3.45 2.86 -4.76
C GLU A 236 3.86 2.06 -6.01
N TRP A 237 3.53 2.62 -7.17
CA TRP A 237 3.74 2.00 -8.46
C TRP A 237 4.04 3.06 -9.51
N SER A 238 4.91 2.71 -10.45
CA SER A 238 5.11 3.48 -11.68
C SER A 238 4.45 2.72 -12.82
N ILE A 239 3.38 3.28 -13.36
CA ILE A 239 2.65 2.69 -14.49
C ILE A 239 2.43 3.79 -15.53
N GLU A 240 3.12 3.68 -16.65
CA GLU A 240 2.96 4.62 -17.76
C GLU A 240 1.53 4.52 -18.31
N ALA A 241 0.90 5.68 -18.56
CA ALA A 241 -0.46 5.76 -19.09
C ALA A 241 -0.58 4.97 -20.41
N GLY A 242 -1.60 4.10 -20.54
CA GLY A 242 -1.74 3.24 -21.72
C GLY A 242 -1.06 1.89 -21.62
N THR A 243 -0.15 1.69 -20.66
CA THR A 243 0.56 0.43 -20.46
C THR A 243 -0.13 -0.43 -19.39
N SER A 244 0.20 -1.72 -19.35
CA SER A 244 -0.42 -2.69 -18.42
C SER A 244 0.61 -3.48 -17.61
N ARG A 245 1.81 -2.93 -17.40
CA ARG A 245 2.83 -3.49 -16.51
C ARG A 245 3.50 -2.38 -15.70
N PRO A 246 3.73 -2.58 -14.39
CA PRO A 246 4.55 -1.67 -13.62
C PRO A 246 5.98 -1.58 -14.15
N ASN A 247 6.54 -0.38 -14.15
CA ASN A 247 7.97 -0.12 -14.34
C ASN A 247 8.69 -0.29 -13.00
N THR A 248 9.30 -1.45 -12.78
CA THR A 248 10.03 -1.76 -11.54
C THR A 248 11.42 -1.12 -11.46
N LEU A 249 11.82 -0.40 -12.51
CA LEU A 249 13.09 0.34 -12.57
C LEU A 249 12.92 1.82 -12.24
N GLU A 250 11.69 2.30 -12.02
CA GLU A 250 11.45 3.67 -11.57
C GLU A 250 11.93 3.86 -10.14
N MET A 251 12.62 4.97 -9.88
CA MET A 251 13.31 5.22 -8.60
C MET A 251 12.85 6.50 -7.91
N ASN A 252 12.11 7.40 -8.58
CA ASN A 252 11.75 8.69 -8.01
C ASN A 252 10.32 9.14 -8.34
N ASP A 253 9.76 8.72 -9.47
CA ASP A 253 8.49 9.27 -9.97
C ASP A 253 7.37 8.21 -10.03
N PHE A 254 6.89 7.81 -8.86
CA PHE A 254 5.77 6.88 -8.72
C PHE A 254 4.43 7.59 -8.89
N ASN A 255 3.57 7.11 -9.80
CA ASN A 255 2.37 7.82 -10.23
C ASN A 255 1.05 7.12 -9.86
N VAL A 256 1.10 5.95 -9.22
CA VAL A 256 -0.07 5.24 -8.69
C VAL A 256 0.20 4.85 -7.26
N LEU A 257 -0.64 5.34 -6.34
CA LEU A 257 -0.49 5.14 -4.91
C LEU A 257 -1.69 4.37 -4.37
N THR A 258 -1.45 3.38 -3.51
CA THR A 258 -2.46 2.37 -3.17
C THR A 258 -2.53 2.00 -1.70
N ILE A 259 -3.74 1.69 -1.24
CA ILE A 259 -4.02 0.98 0.01
C ILE A 259 -4.54 -0.42 -0.37
N ASN A 260 -3.87 -1.47 0.11
CA ASN A 260 -4.21 -2.87 -0.20
C ASN A 260 -4.36 -3.10 -1.72
N GLY A 261 -3.46 -2.51 -2.51
CA GLY A 261 -3.43 -2.60 -3.97
C GLY A 261 -4.50 -1.77 -4.69
N LYS A 262 -5.38 -1.04 -4.01
CA LYS A 262 -6.40 -0.17 -4.63
C LYS A 262 -6.03 1.30 -4.52
N ALA A 263 -6.32 2.06 -5.57
CA ALA A 263 -6.28 3.51 -5.56
C ALA A 263 -7.70 4.05 -5.41
N PHE A 264 -7.91 5.12 -4.64
CA PHE A 264 -9.22 5.76 -4.53
C PHE A 264 -9.65 6.31 -5.91
N PRO A 265 -10.91 6.08 -6.35
CA PRO A 265 -12.11 5.76 -5.57
C PRO A 265 -12.39 4.28 -5.28
N SER A 266 -11.51 3.36 -5.69
CA SER A 266 -11.73 1.91 -5.51
C SER A 266 -11.31 1.34 -4.14
N THR A 267 -10.76 2.16 -3.25
CA THR A 267 -10.47 1.75 -1.87
C THR A 267 -11.78 1.57 -1.10
N ALA A 268 -11.87 0.49 -0.31
CA ALA A 268 -13.03 0.23 0.53
C ALA A 268 -13.01 1.15 1.76
N PRO A 269 -14.18 1.66 2.21
CA PRO A 269 -14.26 2.51 3.38
C PRO A 269 -14.00 1.73 4.68
N LEU A 270 -13.52 2.43 5.70
CA LEU A 270 -13.34 1.89 7.05
C LEU A 270 -14.61 2.16 7.87
N VAL A 271 -15.53 1.20 7.84
CA VAL A 271 -16.85 1.35 8.50
C VAL A 271 -16.72 1.09 10.00
N CYS A 272 -17.20 2.03 10.80
CA CYS A 272 -17.19 2.01 12.27
C CYS A 272 -18.55 2.40 12.85
N LYS A 273 -18.86 1.94 14.05
CA LYS A 273 -20.00 2.41 14.84
C LYS A 273 -19.51 3.44 15.87
N THR A 274 -20.36 4.41 16.19
CA THR A 274 -20.05 5.39 17.24
C THR A 274 -19.71 4.69 18.56
N GLY A 275 -18.56 5.05 19.15
CA GLY A 275 -18.03 4.47 20.38
C GLY A 275 -17.11 3.25 20.18
N ASP A 276 -16.97 2.74 18.96
CA ASP A 276 -16.01 1.67 18.67
C ASP A 276 -14.59 2.15 19.00
N LYS A 277 -13.84 1.33 19.72
CA LYS A 277 -12.38 1.44 19.76
C LYS A 277 -11.80 0.84 18.49
N VAL A 278 -11.16 1.67 17.68
CA VAL A 278 -10.66 1.31 16.35
C VAL A 278 -9.14 1.25 16.36
N ARG A 279 -8.59 0.15 15.83
CA ARG A 279 -7.17 -0.03 15.52
C ARG A 279 -6.96 -0.01 14.01
N ILE A 280 -5.94 0.72 13.56
CA ILE A 280 -5.46 0.67 12.18
C ILE A 280 -3.98 0.26 12.21
N ARG A 281 -3.68 -0.86 11.56
CA ARG A 281 -2.34 -1.41 11.35
C ARG A 281 -1.88 -1.01 9.96
N LEU A 282 -0.82 -0.20 9.91
CA LEU A 282 -0.22 0.31 8.69
C LEU A 282 1.11 -0.41 8.48
N GLY A 283 1.32 -0.94 7.27
CA GLY A 283 2.63 -1.40 6.81
C GLY A 283 3.01 -0.66 5.53
N ASN A 284 4.30 -0.37 5.36
CA ASN A 284 4.83 0.23 4.14
C ASN A 284 6.02 -0.58 3.63
N LEU A 285 5.84 -1.19 2.45
CA LEU A 285 6.91 -1.82 1.67
C LEU A 285 6.97 -1.22 0.25
N GLY A 286 6.60 0.05 0.12
CA GLY A 286 6.90 0.86 -1.06
C GLY A 286 8.41 0.90 -1.33
N ALA A 287 8.79 1.26 -2.55
CA ALA A 287 10.19 1.23 -2.98
C ALA A 287 10.99 2.37 -2.35
N THR A 288 10.40 3.56 -2.23
CA THR A 288 11.04 4.79 -1.80
C THR A 288 10.18 5.66 -0.91
N ASP A 289 8.86 5.73 -1.12
CA ASP A 289 8.09 6.81 -0.50
C ASP A 289 7.71 6.51 0.96
N HIS A 290 7.69 7.57 1.75
CA HIS A 290 7.19 7.56 3.12
C HIS A 290 5.80 8.17 3.15
N HIS A 291 4.92 7.64 4.01
CA HIS A 291 3.52 8.06 4.00
C HIS A 291 3.12 8.64 5.36
N PRO A 292 3.02 9.98 5.50
CA PRO A 292 2.39 10.60 6.65
C PRO A 292 0.86 10.39 6.58
N MET A 293 0.36 9.34 7.21
CA MET A 293 -1.05 8.97 7.18
C MET A 293 -1.86 9.79 8.19
N HIS A 294 -2.82 10.56 7.70
CA HIS A 294 -3.63 11.50 8.45
C HIS A 294 -5.10 11.07 8.50
N ILE A 295 -5.75 11.18 9.67
CA ILE A 295 -7.19 11.00 9.84
C ILE A 295 -7.87 12.32 10.21
N HIS A 296 -9.00 12.60 9.58
CA HIS A 296 -9.84 13.74 9.93
C HIS A 296 -10.79 13.39 11.09
N GLY A 297 -11.24 14.42 11.82
CA GLY A 297 -12.27 14.30 12.87
C GLY A 297 -11.83 13.59 14.16
N HIS A 298 -10.64 13.00 14.18
CA HIS A 298 -10.14 12.22 15.31
C HIS A 298 -8.66 12.53 15.56
N HIS A 299 -8.23 12.37 16.81
CA HIS A 299 -6.83 12.09 17.13
C HIS A 299 -6.72 10.62 17.53
N PHE A 300 -5.54 10.04 17.37
CA PHE A 300 -5.25 8.66 17.75
C PHE A 300 -4.01 8.61 18.64
N ARG A 301 -3.81 7.50 19.33
CA ARG A 301 -2.53 7.16 19.94
C ARG A 301 -1.75 6.22 19.04
N ILE A 302 -0.44 6.40 18.95
CA ILE A 302 0.45 5.40 18.36
C ILE A 302 0.69 4.33 19.43
N THR A 303 0.24 3.10 19.16
CA THR A 303 0.20 2.01 20.16
C THR A 303 1.20 0.90 19.92
N ALA A 304 1.73 0.76 18.71
CA ALA A 304 2.80 -0.21 18.41
C ALA A 304 3.67 0.26 17.23
N THR A 305 4.90 -0.22 17.20
CA THR A 305 5.80 -0.10 16.04
C THR A 305 6.09 -1.48 15.44
N ASP A 306 7.02 -1.54 14.50
CA ASP A 306 7.68 -2.76 14.01
C ASP A 306 8.41 -3.56 15.12
N GLY A 307 8.60 -2.95 16.29
CA GLY A 307 9.19 -3.54 17.48
C GLY A 307 8.19 -3.90 18.58
N GLU A 308 6.94 -4.22 18.21
CA GLU A 308 5.84 -4.61 19.11
C GLU A 308 5.12 -3.44 19.81
N ASP A 309 4.30 -3.75 20.82
CA ASP A 309 3.44 -2.80 21.53
C ASP A 309 4.26 -1.78 22.34
N ILE A 310 3.90 -0.51 22.22
CA ILE A 310 4.45 0.58 23.03
C ILE A 310 3.75 0.55 24.39
N PRO A 311 4.50 0.54 25.51
CA PRO A 311 3.91 0.63 26.85
C PRO A 311 2.98 1.84 26.97
N LEU A 312 1.85 1.69 27.67
CA LEU A 312 0.82 2.75 27.77
C LEU A 312 1.36 4.12 28.18
N SER A 313 2.36 4.15 29.07
CA SER A 313 3.03 5.38 29.55
C SER A 313 3.88 6.09 28.48
N ALA A 314 4.22 5.39 27.40
CA ALA A 314 5.04 5.89 26.30
C ALA A 314 4.24 6.06 25.01
N GLN A 315 2.95 5.71 24.98
CA GLN A 315 2.08 6.02 23.85
C GLN A 315 1.77 7.52 23.82
N TRP A 316 1.72 8.12 22.64
CA TRP A 316 1.48 9.55 22.48
C TRP A 316 0.37 9.83 21.45
N PRO A 317 -0.40 10.93 21.62
CA PRO A 317 -1.45 11.32 20.70
C PRO A 317 -0.89 12.02 19.46
N GLU A 318 -1.50 11.75 18.31
CA GLU A 318 -1.21 12.36 17.01
C GLU A 318 -2.49 12.44 16.16
N THR A 319 -2.45 13.21 15.08
CA THR A 319 -3.45 13.15 13.99
C THR A 319 -2.85 12.62 12.69
N THR A 320 -1.52 12.56 12.61
CA THR A 320 -0.77 12.14 11.43
C THR A 320 0.40 11.27 11.86
N VAL A 321 0.53 10.07 11.29
CA VAL A 321 1.62 9.14 11.61
C VAL A 321 2.48 8.89 10.38
N LEU A 322 3.79 9.10 10.50
CA LEU A 322 4.72 8.75 9.44
C LEU A 322 4.93 7.23 9.40
N VAL A 323 4.64 6.61 8.26
CA VAL A 323 4.94 5.21 7.97
C VAL A 323 6.08 5.18 6.94
N ALA A 324 7.32 5.08 7.41
CA ALA A 324 8.49 5.01 6.53
C ALA A 324 8.59 3.63 5.84
N VAL A 325 9.37 3.56 4.75
CA VAL A 325 9.63 2.30 4.05
C VAL A 325 10.23 1.28 5.01
N GLY A 326 9.69 0.05 4.99
CA GLY A 326 10.10 -1.05 5.86
C GLY A 326 9.50 -0.98 7.27
N GLN A 327 8.70 0.03 7.61
CA GLN A 327 8.13 0.15 8.95
C GLN A 327 6.66 -0.24 9.00
N THR A 328 6.25 -0.70 10.18
CA THR A 328 4.84 -0.76 10.56
C THR A 328 4.53 0.27 11.65
N ARG A 329 3.29 0.75 11.64
CA ARG A 329 2.74 1.61 12.69
C ARG A 329 1.33 1.14 13.01
N THR A 330 1.02 1.03 14.28
CA THR A 330 -0.34 0.74 14.75
C THR A 330 -0.86 1.95 15.50
N VAL A 331 -2.06 2.40 15.12
CA VAL A 331 -2.73 3.54 15.76
C VAL A 331 -4.10 3.14 16.26
N GLU A 332 -4.52 3.74 17.38
CA GLU A 332 -5.82 3.50 18.00
C GLU A 332 -6.55 4.79 18.34
N PHE A 333 -7.85 4.83 18.05
CA PHE A 333 -8.74 5.93 18.41
C PHE A 333 -10.13 5.41 18.80
N ILE A 334 -10.92 6.25 19.45
CA ILE A 334 -12.34 6.00 19.66
C ILE A 334 -13.11 6.70 18.55
N ALA A 335 -13.96 5.97 17.83
CA ALA A 335 -14.81 6.54 16.78
C ALA A 335 -16.01 7.27 17.42
N ASP A 336 -15.78 8.42 18.06
CA ASP A 336 -16.78 9.19 18.80
C ASP A 336 -17.35 10.39 18.02
N ALA A 337 -16.84 10.67 16.82
CA ALA A 337 -17.34 11.69 15.91
C ALA A 337 -18.09 11.04 14.72
N PRO A 338 -19.44 10.97 14.73
CA PRO A 338 -20.21 10.49 13.59
C PRO A 338 -19.96 11.35 12.35
N GLY A 339 -19.72 10.72 11.20
CA GLY A 339 -19.34 11.43 9.99
C GLY A 339 -18.72 10.55 8.93
N ASP A 340 -18.41 11.17 7.79
CA ASP A 340 -17.53 10.61 6.76
C ASP A 340 -16.22 11.39 6.82
N TRP A 341 -15.17 10.74 7.32
CA TRP A 341 -13.87 11.37 7.60
C TRP A 341 -12.81 10.84 6.65
N ALA A 342 -12.05 11.74 6.03
CA ALA A 342 -10.94 11.35 5.18
C ALA A 342 -9.83 10.67 5.99
N PHE A 343 -9.29 9.58 5.44
CA PHE A 343 -8.06 8.94 5.91
C PHE A 343 -7.11 8.80 4.74
N HIS A 344 -5.99 9.53 4.75
CA HIS A 344 -5.16 9.69 3.56
C HIS A 344 -3.70 10.00 3.86
N CYS A 345 -2.83 9.77 2.88
CA CYS A 345 -1.45 10.25 2.94
C CYS A 345 -1.41 11.78 2.82
N HIS A 346 -0.60 12.46 3.63
CA HIS A 346 -0.49 13.92 3.65
C HIS A 346 0.68 14.46 2.80
N MET A 347 1.29 13.62 1.96
CA MET A 347 2.03 14.13 0.80
C MET A 347 1.04 14.44 -0.30
N THR A 348 0.98 15.72 -0.72
CA THR A 348 -0.05 16.22 -1.65
C THR A 348 -0.10 15.41 -2.94
N HIS A 349 1.05 14.97 -3.46
CA HIS A 349 1.14 14.14 -4.65
C HIS A 349 0.47 12.77 -4.48
N HIS A 350 0.53 12.17 -3.28
CA HIS A 350 0.07 10.80 -3.06
C HIS A 350 -1.45 10.67 -2.99
N VAL A 351 -2.15 11.79 -2.80
CA VAL A 351 -3.60 11.87 -2.93
C VAL A 351 -4.03 12.33 -4.32
N MET A 352 -3.13 12.21 -5.29
CA MET A 352 -3.43 12.37 -6.71
C MET A 352 -3.31 10.99 -7.35
N ASN A 353 -4.16 10.71 -8.33
CA ASN A 353 -3.97 9.56 -9.23
C ASN A 353 -2.82 9.87 -10.24
N GLN A 354 -2.83 9.29 -11.44
CA GLN A 354 -1.73 9.39 -12.43
C GLN A 354 -1.51 10.80 -13.01
N MET A 355 -0.89 11.70 -12.24
CA MET A 355 -0.44 13.01 -12.73
C MET A 355 0.83 12.87 -13.55
N GLY A 356 0.91 13.63 -14.64
CA GLY A 356 2.16 13.89 -15.34
C GLY A 356 2.80 15.19 -14.84
N HIS A 357 4.11 15.21 -14.67
CA HIS A 357 4.87 16.34 -14.11
C HIS A 357 5.60 17.18 -15.17
N GLU A 358 5.47 16.83 -16.45
CA GLU A 358 6.22 17.48 -17.54
C GLU A 358 5.60 18.80 -18.04
N PHE A 359 4.48 19.24 -17.46
CA PHE A 359 3.80 20.46 -17.88
C PHE A 359 4.29 21.69 -17.09
N PRO A 360 4.52 22.83 -17.77
CA PRO A 360 4.90 24.07 -17.09
C PRO A 360 3.77 24.59 -16.19
N ASN A 361 4.13 25.25 -15.09
CA ASN A 361 3.16 25.91 -14.22
C ASN A 361 2.52 27.10 -14.94
N MET A 362 1.22 27.00 -15.20
CA MET A 362 0.45 28.04 -15.90
C MET A 362 -0.39 28.92 -14.95
N VAL A 363 -0.34 28.71 -13.63
CA VAL A 363 -1.16 29.43 -12.65
C VAL A 363 -0.99 30.94 -12.80
N GLY A 364 -2.10 31.66 -12.96
CA GLY A 364 -2.13 33.11 -13.18
C GLY A 364 -1.93 33.54 -14.64
N MET A 365 -1.70 32.60 -15.58
CA MET A 365 -1.79 32.88 -17.01
C MET A 365 -3.19 33.37 -17.36
N LYS A 366 -3.28 34.44 -18.15
CA LYS A 366 -4.54 34.94 -18.70
C LYS A 366 -4.61 34.55 -20.18
N PRO A 367 -5.22 33.40 -20.53
CA PRO A 367 -5.25 32.95 -21.92
C PRO A 367 -6.08 33.86 -22.83
N GLY A 368 -6.93 34.73 -22.29
CA GLY A 368 -7.87 35.54 -23.09
C GLY A 368 -8.74 34.63 -23.94
N ASP A 369 -8.94 34.97 -25.22
CA ASP A 369 -9.77 34.20 -26.15
C ASP A 369 -9.01 33.02 -26.81
N LEU A 370 -7.85 32.63 -26.27
CA LEU A 370 -6.98 31.61 -26.88
C LEU A 370 -7.71 30.26 -27.03
N ASP A 371 -8.39 29.81 -25.98
CA ASP A 371 -9.14 28.55 -25.99
C ASP A 371 -10.30 28.62 -27.00
N GLU A 372 -11.01 29.75 -27.07
CA GLU A 372 -12.11 29.95 -28.01
C GLU A 372 -11.65 29.95 -29.48
N LYS A 373 -10.47 30.51 -29.75
CA LYS A 373 -9.87 30.53 -31.09
C LYS A 373 -9.30 29.17 -31.50
N LEU A 374 -8.86 28.35 -30.54
CA LEU A 374 -8.27 27.05 -30.82
C LEU A 374 -9.29 25.91 -30.86
N ARG A 375 -10.41 26.01 -30.13
CA ARG A 375 -11.46 24.97 -30.08
C ARG A 375 -12.01 24.52 -31.45
N PRO A 376 -12.15 25.38 -32.48
CA PRO A 376 -12.55 24.93 -33.82
C PRO A 376 -11.51 24.07 -34.54
N LEU A 377 -10.23 24.21 -34.19
CA LEU A 377 -9.10 23.50 -34.80
C LEU A 377 -8.69 22.27 -33.98
N LEU A 378 -8.78 22.37 -32.66
CA LEU A 378 -8.45 21.34 -31.68
C LEU A 378 -9.59 21.30 -30.63
N PRO A 379 -10.66 20.52 -30.88
CA PRO A 379 -11.85 20.50 -30.03
C PRO A 379 -11.60 20.11 -28.56
N ALA A 380 -10.49 19.41 -28.28
CA ALA A 380 -10.08 18.99 -26.94
C ALA A 380 -9.02 19.92 -26.29
N TYR A 381 -8.68 21.05 -26.92
CA TYR A 381 -7.71 21.99 -26.35
C TYR A 381 -8.36 22.87 -25.27
N MET A 382 -7.68 22.98 -24.13
CA MET A 382 -7.99 23.92 -23.06
C MET A 382 -6.70 24.37 -22.40
N THR A 383 -6.65 25.61 -21.90
CA THR A 383 -5.51 26.09 -21.11
C THR A 383 -5.54 25.46 -19.72
N MET A 384 -4.59 24.55 -19.46
CA MET A 384 -4.50 23.77 -18.23
C MET A 384 -3.88 24.58 -17.09
N GLY A 385 -4.37 24.43 -15.86
CA GLY A 385 -3.68 24.92 -14.65
C GLY A 385 -3.72 26.43 -14.38
N HIS A 386 -4.28 27.25 -15.27
CA HIS A 386 -4.20 28.71 -15.16
C HIS A 386 -5.00 29.34 -14.00
N THR A 387 -6.06 28.66 -13.54
CA THR A 387 -6.85 28.99 -12.35
C THR A 387 -6.63 28.01 -11.18
N GLY A 388 -5.57 27.20 -11.27
CA GLY A 388 -5.33 26.03 -10.40
C GLY A 388 -5.60 24.72 -11.14
N MET A 389 -5.30 23.59 -10.49
CA MET A 389 -5.55 22.24 -11.01
C MET A 389 -6.89 21.71 -10.49
N ASP A 390 -7.99 22.31 -10.94
CA ASP A 390 -9.34 21.79 -10.69
C ASP A 390 -9.57 20.52 -11.54
N MET A 391 -9.22 19.37 -10.94
CA MET A 391 -9.29 18.05 -11.59
C MET A 391 -10.73 17.67 -11.98
N GLY A 392 -11.74 18.30 -11.36
CA GLY A 392 -13.15 18.11 -11.63
C GLY A 392 -13.55 18.50 -13.05
N LYS A 393 -13.19 19.72 -13.45
CA LYS A 393 -13.55 20.23 -14.79
C LYS A 393 -12.68 19.63 -15.89
N MET A 394 -11.43 19.29 -15.60
CA MET A 394 -10.47 18.80 -16.60
C MET A 394 -10.85 17.43 -17.19
N ALA A 395 -11.42 16.55 -16.38
CA ALA A 395 -11.84 15.22 -16.84
C ALA A 395 -13.03 15.21 -17.80
N GLU A 396 -13.85 16.26 -17.79
CA GLU A 396 -15.10 16.31 -18.58
C GLU A 396 -14.84 16.60 -20.06
N VAL A 397 -13.66 17.17 -20.37
CA VAL A 397 -13.35 17.75 -21.68
C VAL A 397 -12.19 17.07 -22.39
N MET A 398 -11.37 16.26 -21.70
CA MET A 398 -10.29 15.49 -22.32
C MET A 398 -10.50 13.97 -22.17
N PRO A 399 -10.58 13.21 -23.28
CA PRO A 399 -10.61 11.76 -23.22
C PRO A 399 -9.27 11.23 -22.70
N TYR A 400 -9.32 10.39 -21.67
CA TYR A 400 -8.14 9.76 -21.09
C TYR A 400 -7.52 8.74 -22.05
N PRO A 401 -6.18 8.54 -22.02
CA PRO A 401 -5.57 7.37 -22.63
C PRO A 401 -6.24 6.10 -22.08
N ARG A 402 -6.33 5.06 -22.93
CA ARG A 402 -6.85 3.75 -22.47
C ARG A 402 -6.02 3.28 -21.26
N ASN A 403 -6.63 2.52 -20.35
CA ASN A 403 -5.95 1.95 -19.19
C ASN A 403 -5.21 3.00 -18.34
N THR A 404 -5.97 3.95 -17.79
CA THR A 404 -5.50 5.01 -16.90
C THR A 404 -6.52 5.28 -15.81
N ILE A 405 -6.07 5.76 -14.64
CA ILE A 405 -6.96 6.20 -13.58
C ILE A 405 -7.32 7.67 -13.82
N SER A 406 -8.59 8.00 -13.66
CA SER A 406 -9.00 9.40 -13.66
C SER A 406 -8.28 10.15 -12.55
N MET A 407 -7.92 11.39 -12.83
CA MET A 407 -7.42 12.28 -11.79
C MET A 407 -8.47 12.71 -10.76
N LYS A 408 -9.74 12.40 -11.02
CA LYS A 408 -10.84 12.59 -10.08
C LYS A 408 -10.86 11.47 -9.05
N GLY A 409 -11.27 11.80 -7.83
CA GLY A 409 -11.74 10.81 -6.86
C GLY A 409 -13.16 10.35 -7.16
N ALA A 410 -13.96 10.19 -6.11
CA ALA A 410 -15.38 9.84 -6.21
C ALA A 410 -16.27 11.09 -6.26
N THR A 411 -17.49 10.95 -6.81
CA THR A 411 -18.56 11.93 -6.59
C THR A 411 -18.99 11.88 -5.12
N GLY A 412 -18.93 13.02 -4.43
CA GLY A 412 -19.31 13.17 -3.03
C GLY A 412 -20.81 13.41 -2.81
N PRO A 413 -21.25 13.58 -1.56
CA PRO A 413 -22.66 13.74 -1.21
C PRO A 413 -23.30 15.04 -1.71
N PHE A 414 -22.50 16.03 -2.09
CA PHE A 414 -22.97 17.34 -2.57
C PHE A 414 -23.08 17.43 -4.10
N GLY A 415 -22.86 16.31 -4.82
CA GLY A 415 -22.84 16.27 -6.28
C GLY A 415 -21.51 16.69 -6.91
N ASP A 416 -20.65 17.37 -6.15
CA ASP A 416 -19.28 17.68 -6.54
C ASP A 416 -18.34 16.46 -6.42
N TYR A 417 -17.14 16.59 -6.99
CA TYR A 417 -16.10 15.56 -6.89
C TYR A 417 -15.23 15.76 -5.64
N ILE A 418 -14.90 14.67 -4.97
CA ILE A 418 -13.78 14.60 -4.04
C ILE A 418 -12.51 14.72 -4.88
N SER A 419 -11.79 15.83 -4.75
CA SER A 419 -10.59 16.15 -5.54
C SER A 419 -9.33 15.41 -5.04
N MET A 420 -9.49 14.26 -4.39
CA MET A 420 -8.43 13.40 -3.91
C MET A 420 -8.60 12.00 -4.52
N GLY A 421 -7.50 11.39 -4.94
CA GLY A 421 -7.36 10.04 -5.47
C GLY A 421 -6.28 9.25 -4.71
N GLY A 422 -5.82 8.13 -5.26
CA GLY A 422 -4.62 7.43 -4.79
C GLY A 422 -4.72 6.89 -3.36
N LEU A 423 -3.78 7.30 -2.51
CA LEU A 423 -3.66 6.93 -1.10
C LEU A 423 -4.69 7.63 -0.21
N PHE A 424 -5.96 7.34 -0.46
CA PHE A 424 -7.11 7.91 0.24
C PHE A 424 -8.16 6.82 0.51
N THR A 425 -8.84 6.91 1.64
CA THR A 425 -10.09 6.19 1.92
C THR A 425 -10.93 7.01 2.91
N ILE A 426 -12.13 6.54 3.21
CA ILE A 426 -13.08 7.21 4.10
C ILE A 426 -13.34 6.34 5.32
N VAL A 427 -13.13 6.89 6.50
CA VAL A 427 -13.62 6.35 7.76
C VAL A 427 -15.08 6.77 7.91
N LYS A 428 -16.00 5.81 7.85
CA LYS A 428 -17.45 6.05 7.93
C LYS A 428 -17.94 5.67 9.32
N VAL A 429 -18.24 6.65 10.16
CA VAL A 429 -18.74 6.45 11.53
C VAL A 429 -20.25 6.65 11.56
N ARG A 430 -21.00 5.69 12.13
CA ARG A 430 -22.47 5.75 12.22
C ARG A 430 -22.97 5.43 13.63
N ASP A 431 -23.90 6.24 14.14
CA ASP A 431 -24.59 5.95 15.41
C ASP A 431 -25.43 4.66 15.30
N ARG A 432 -26.15 4.54 14.18
CA ARG A 432 -27.03 3.42 13.87
C ARG A 432 -26.51 2.65 12.67
N LEU A 433 -25.58 1.74 12.93
CA LEU A 433 -25.01 0.85 11.93
C LEU A 433 -25.83 -0.45 11.82
N LYS A 434 -26.27 -0.81 10.61
CA LYS A 434 -27.00 -2.07 10.35
C LYS A 434 -26.07 -3.27 10.24
N SER A 435 -24.93 -3.10 9.60
CA SER A 435 -23.90 -4.11 9.41
C SER A 435 -22.55 -3.43 9.20
N TYR A 436 -21.48 -4.10 9.62
CA TYR A 436 -20.11 -3.68 9.34
C TYR A 436 -19.61 -4.09 7.94
N ASP A 437 -20.32 -4.99 7.26
CA ASP A 437 -19.89 -5.60 6.00
C ASP A 437 -20.44 -4.89 4.75
N GLN A 438 -21.17 -3.78 4.94
CA GLN A 438 -21.80 -3.02 3.88
C GLN A 438 -21.42 -1.54 4.01
N ASP A 439 -21.27 -0.85 2.88
CA ASP A 439 -21.14 0.61 2.89
C ASP A 439 -22.46 1.22 3.40
N PRO A 440 -22.44 1.99 4.50
CA PRO A 440 -23.66 2.61 5.04
C PRO A 440 -24.15 3.81 4.21
N GLY A 441 -23.53 4.12 3.07
CA GLY A 441 -23.85 5.29 2.24
C GLY A 441 -23.19 6.56 2.77
N TRP A 442 -23.62 7.73 2.28
CA TRP A 442 -23.12 9.03 2.73
C TRP A 442 -23.65 9.40 4.11
N TYR A 443 -22.86 10.15 4.88
CA TYR A 443 -23.31 10.69 6.16
C TYR A 443 -24.38 11.78 5.97
N GLU A 444 -25.47 11.68 6.73
CA GLU A 444 -26.52 12.71 6.77
C GLU A 444 -26.11 13.81 7.74
N HIS A 445 -25.64 14.93 7.21
CA HIS A 445 -25.20 16.06 8.03
C HIS A 445 -26.38 16.69 8.79
N PRO A 446 -26.25 16.90 10.12
CA PRO A 446 -27.26 17.63 10.88
C PRO A 446 -27.50 19.06 10.35
N PRO A 447 -28.71 19.63 10.54
CA PRO A 447 -28.98 21.01 10.14
C PRO A 447 -27.99 22.00 10.77
N GLY A 448 -27.44 22.89 9.95
CA GLY A 448 -26.49 23.92 10.39
C GLY A 448 -25.03 23.45 10.54
N THR A 449 -24.71 22.18 10.27
CA THR A 449 -23.33 21.65 10.38
C THR A 449 -22.63 21.52 9.04
N VAL A 450 -23.17 22.14 7.98
CA VAL A 450 -22.57 22.18 6.64
C VAL A 450 -22.19 23.62 6.34
N ALA A 451 -20.95 23.84 5.91
CA ALA A 451 -20.52 25.13 5.40
C ALA A 451 -21.23 25.41 4.06
N LEU A 452 -22.23 26.28 4.10
CA LEU A 452 -22.99 26.71 2.93
C LEU A 452 -22.77 28.21 2.68
N LYS A 453 -23.22 28.70 1.51
CA LYS A 453 -23.19 30.12 1.21
C LYS A 453 -23.94 30.89 2.33
N PRO A 454 -23.31 31.91 2.93
CA PRO A 454 -23.99 32.73 3.93
C PRO A 454 -25.13 33.53 3.29
N ASN A 455 -26.17 33.84 4.05
CA ASN A 455 -27.18 34.79 3.60
C ASN A 455 -26.67 36.23 3.78
N ASP A 456 -27.27 37.18 3.05
CA ASP A 456 -26.84 38.58 3.07
C ASP A 456 -27.02 39.25 4.44
N ALA A 457 -27.96 38.76 5.26
CA ALA A 457 -28.18 39.26 6.60
C ALA A 457 -27.03 38.86 7.54
N ASP A 458 -26.51 37.64 7.44
CA ASP A 458 -25.33 37.18 8.17
C ASP A 458 -24.09 37.99 7.76
N LEU A 459 -23.87 38.14 6.45
CA LEU A 459 -22.77 38.97 5.94
C LEU A 459 -22.86 40.42 6.44
N SER A 460 -24.06 41.01 6.42
CA SER A 460 -24.28 42.38 6.88
C SER A 460 -24.13 42.51 8.40
N ARG A 461 -24.68 41.57 9.17
CA ARG A 461 -24.55 41.50 10.63
C ARG A 461 -23.08 41.44 11.04
N ASP A 462 -22.29 40.64 10.33
CA ASP A 462 -20.90 40.38 10.66
C ASP A 462 -19.93 41.35 9.95
N GLY A 463 -20.45 42.34 9.21
CA GLY A 463 -19.65 43.39 8.56
C GLY A 463 -18.77 42.90 7.40
N ILE A 464 -19.12 41.76 6.78
CA ILE A 464 -18.35 41.16 5.70
C ILE A 464 -18.79 41.75 4.35
N ALA A 465 -17.96 42.65 3.80
CA ALA A 465 -18.13 43.17 2.46
C ALA A 465 -17.54 42.20 1.42
N VAL A 466 -18.41 41.46 0.72
CA VAL A 466 -18.00 40.66 -0.45
C VAL A 466 -17.86 41.61 -1.64
N ASN A 467 -16.62 42.01 -1.95
CA ASN A 467 -16.36 42.91 -3.08
C ASN A 467 -16.93 42.32 -4.39
N GLU A 468 -17.86 43.03 -5.03
CA GLU A 468 -18.25 42.80 -6.43
C GLU A 468 -17.07 43.15 -7.35
N ARG A 469 -16.06 42.27 -7.45
CA ARG A 469 -15.01 42.44 -8.45
C ARG A 469 -15.49 41.86 -9.79
N GLY A 470 -15.86 42.74 -10.72
CA GLY A 470 -15.66 42.47 -12.15
C GLY A 470 -16.76 42.84 -13.15
N GLY A 471 -17.72 43.71 -12.84
CA GLY A 471 -18.59 44.28 -13.88
C GLY A 471 -17.87 45.39 -14.64
N HIS A 472 -17.53 45.16 -15.91
CA HIS A 472 -17.15 46.23 -16.83
C HIS A 472 -18.29 47.27 -16.91
N SER A 473 -18.21 48.35 -16.12
CA SER A 473 -19.02 49.54 -16.36
C SER A 473 -18.46 50.19 -17.63
N GLY A 474 -19.16 49.99 -18.76
CA GLY A 474 -18.90 50.71 -19.99
C GLY A 474 -18.87 52.21 -19.70
N LYS A 475 -17.71 52.84 -19.90
CA LYS A 475 -17.61 54.29 -19.98
C LYS A 475 -18.41 54.74 -21.20
N SER A 476 -19.61 55.24 -20.96
CA SER A 476 -20.25 56.20 -21.84
C SER A 476 -19.38 57.46 -21.82
N MET A 477 -18.53 57.64 -22.84
CA MET A 477 -18.02 58.96 -23.18
C MET A 477 -19.13 59.70 -23.94
N LYS A 478 -19.82 60.59 -23.24
CA LYS A 478 -20.35 61.81 -23.83
C LYS A 478 -19.25 62.88 -23.70
N HIS A 479 -18.64 63.23 -24.81
CA HIS A 479 -18.58 64.59 -25.38
C HIS A 479 -17.61 64.63 -26.55
#